data_AF-A0A1I0D137-F1
#
_entry.id   AF-A0A1I0D137-F1
#
_cell.length_a   1.000
_cell.length_b   1.000
_cell.length_c   1.000
_cell.angle_alpha   90.00
_cell.angle_beta   90.00
_cell.angle_gamma   90.00
#
_symmetry.space_group_name_H-M   'P 1'
#
loop_
_entity.id
_entity.type
_entity.pdbx_description
1 polymer ?
#
loop_
_entity_poly.entity_id
_entity_poly.type
_entity_poly.pdbx_seq_one_letter_code
_entity_poly.pdbx_strand_id
1 'polypeptide(L)'
;MQNKNRSRKGYTLVELLIVIAIIGVMIAICVPIFRSRLEKSRRAVDLANARAIRAVLANIVNADEFNYRGAKHGNSKEIGFWVLVTRDPSSGPSSDYSGRTVYCCAETDVIIDGEPTKTAEGTRFHNQGVEDAMKAAGLNLDTLSVKASNTTVNGIGGWDWYLVEYGWNDVSEEYDFRIYSGSKKESASWAKHPNPTNIELYLNRQNS
;
A
#
# COMPACT_ATOMS: atom_id res chain seq x y z
N MET A 1 -48.88 47.85 -37.89
CA MET A 1 -48.00 47.31 -36.83
C MET A 1 -47.41 46.00 -37.33
N GLN A 2 -46.10 45.95 -37.62
CA GLN A 2 -45.45 44.75 -38.16
C GLN A 2 -45.16 43.75 -37.04
N ASN A 3 -45.86 42.61 -37.04
CA ASN A 3 -45.58 41.50 -36.13
C ASN A 3 -44.37 40.70 -36.66
N LYS A 4 -43.18 40.95 -36.08
CA LYS A 4 -42.01 40.08 -36.28
C LYS A 4 -42.30 38.72 -35.64
N ASN A 5 -42.80 37.77 -36.43
CA ASN A 5 -42.80 36.36 -36.07
C ASN A 5 -41.35 35.93 -35.82
N ARG A 6 -40.96 35.86 -34.54
CA ARG A 6 -39.68 35.27 -34.14
C ARG A 6 -39.78 33.78 -34.46
N SER A 7 -39.10 33.35 -35.52
CA SER A 7 -38.95 31.93 -35.84
C SER A 7 -38.24 31.26 -34.67
N ARG A 8 -39.00 30.59 -33.78
CA ARG A 8 -38.44 29.65 -32.83
C ARG A 8 -37.92 28.45 -33.61
N LYS A 9 -36.62 28.46 -33.92
CA LYS A 9 -35.91 27.27 -34.40
C LYS A 9 -35.91 26.26 -33.25
N GLY A 10 -36.77 25.24 -33.32
CA GLY A 10 -36.70 24.08 -32.44
C GLY A 10 -35.60 23.14 -32.92
N TYR A 11 -34.83 22.57 -31.99
CA TYR A 11 -33.86 21.52 -32.32
C TYR A 11 -34.59 20.33 -32.95
N THR A 12 -34.03 19.82 -34.05
CA THR A 12 -34.51 18.59 -34.68
C THR A 12 -34.09 17.37 -33.86
N LEU A 13 -34.91 16.32 -33.88
CA LEU A 13 -34.56 15.05 -33.23
C LEU A 13 -33.22 14.50 -33.77
N VAL A 14 -32.95 14.70 -35.06
CA VAL A 14 -31.72 14.26 -35.72
C VAL A 14 -30.49 14.99 -35.17
N GLU A 15 -30.57 16.29 -34.93
CA GLU A 15 -29.47 17.04 -34.30
C GLU A 15 -29.12 16.48 -32.92
N LEU A 16 -30.13 16.12 -32.11
CA LEU A 16 -29.90 15.49 -30.81
C LEU A 16 -29.30 14.09 -30.95
N LEU A 17 -29.75 13.30 -31.92
CA LEU A 17 -29.25 11.94 -32.18
C LEU A 17 -27.77 11.91 -32.59
N ILE A 18 -27.32 12.86 -33.40
CA ILE A 18 -25.90 12.95 -33.79
C ILE A 18 -25.02 13.30 -32.58
N VAL A 19 -25.48 14.19 -31.70
CA VAL A 19 -24.74 14.60 -30.51
C VAL A 19 -24.53 13.41 -29.57
N ILE A 20 -25.59 12.64 -29.27
CA ILE A 20 -25.44 11.45 -28.41
C ILE A 20 -24.57 10.38 -29.06
N ALA A 21 -24.58 10.26 -30.39
CA ALA A 21 -23.72 9.33 -31.11
C ALA A 21 -22.24 9.69 -30.94
N ILE A 22 -21.87 10.97 -31.09
CA ILE A 22 -20.50 11.44 -30.89
C ILE A 22 -20.05 11.25 -29.43
N ILE A 23 -20.91 11.60 -28.46
CA ILE A 23 -20.63 11.39 -27.02
C ILE A 23 -20.40 9.90 -26.72
N GLY A 24 -21.20 9.01 -27.33
CA GLY A 24 -21.05 7.56 -27.18
C GLY A 24 -19.68 7.04 -27.64
N VAL A 25 -19.21 7.50 -28.81
CA VAL A 25 -17.88 7.16 -29.34
C VAL A 25 -16.77 7.68 -28.42
N MET A 26 -16.90 8.90 -27.89
CA MET A 26 -15.91 9.45 -26.96
C MET A 26 -15.82 8.64 -25.67
N ILE A 27 -16.97 8.31 -25.05
CA ILE A 27 -17.00 7.56 -23.80
C ILE A 27 -16.35 6.17 -23.97
N ALA A 28 -16.58 5.51 -25.10
CA ALA A 28 -16.02 4.18 -25.39
C ALA A 28 -14.47 4.16 -25.31
N ILE A 29 -13.81 5.22 -25.79
CA ILE A 29 -12.35 5.34 -25.74
C ILE A 29 -11.88 5.89 -24.39
N CYS A 30 -12.60 6.85 -23.82
CA CYS A 30 -12.18 7.54 -22.59
C CYS A 30 -12.18 6.63 -21.36
N VAL A 31 -13.18 5.77 -21.17
CA VAL A 31 -13.33 4.94 -19.96
C VAL A 31 -12.12 4.02 -19.70
N PRO A 32 -11.65 3.18 -20.65
CA PRO A 32 -10.52 2.29 -20.39
C PRO A 32 -9.22 3.05 -20.11
N ILE A 33 -8.96 4.14 -20.84
CA ILE A 33 -7.79 4.99 -20.64
C ILE A 33 -7.81 5.61 -19.25
N PHE A 34 -8.95 6.16 -18.84
CA PHE A 34 -9.10 6.79 -17.55
C PHE A 34 -8.91 5.79 -16.40
N ARG A 35 -9.49 4.58 -16.49
CA ARG A 35 -9.30 3.51 -15.49
C ARG A 35 -7.83 3.14 -15.31
N SER A 36 -7.08 2.97 -16.40
CA SER A 36 -5.64 2.66 -16.34
C SER A 36 -4.83 3.78 -15.69
N ARG A 37 -5.11 5.05 -16.04
CA ARG A 37 -4.44 6.21 -15.45
C ARG A 37 -4.74 6.36 -13.96
N LEU A 38 -6.00 6.17 -13.57
CA LEU A 38 -6.44 6.22 -12.18
C LEU A 38 -5.76 5.13 -11.35
N GLU A 39 -5.65 3.93 -11.88
CA GLU A 39 -4.94 2.84 -11.21
C GLU A 39 -3.44 3.11 -11.06
N LYS A 40 -2.80 3.67 -12.09
CA LYS A 40 -1.40 4.10 -11.99
C LYS A 40 -1.22 5.13 -10.88
N SER A 41 -2.14 6.10 -10.75
CA SER A 41 -2.11 7.09 -9.68
C SER A 41 -2.25 6.45 -8.29
N ARG A 42 -3.18 5.50 -8.14
CA ARG A 42 -3.38 4.76 -6.88
C ARG A 42 -2.13 3.97 -6.45
N ARG A 43 -1.49 3.27 -7.39
CA ARG A 43 -0.24 2.53 -7.15
C ARG A 43 0.92 3.47 -6.78
N ALA A 44 0.98 4.66 -7.39
CA ALA A 44 1.97 5.67 -7.03
C ALA A 44 1.76 6.22 -5.60
N VAL A 45 0.51 6.38 -5.17
CA VAL A 45 0.19 6.76 -3.77
C VAL A 45 0.66 5.69 -2.79
N ASP A 46 0.35 4.42 -3.05
CA ASP A 46 0.82 3.32 -2.20
C ASP A 46 2.34 3.26 -2.10
N LEU A 47 3.04 3.46 -3.23
CA LEU A 47 4.50 3.50 -3.25
C LEU A 47 5.07 4.70 -2.48
N ALA A 48 4.44 5.87 -2.60
CA ALA A 48 4.82 7.06 -1.84
C ALA A 48 4.64 6.82 -0.33
N ASN A 49 3.52 6.22 0.08
CA ASN A 49 3.25 5.84 1.46
C ASN A 49 4.26 4.81 1.98
N ALA A 50 4.56 3.76 1.19
CA ALA A 50 5.57 2.76 1.56
C ALA A 50 6.97 3.39 1.72
N ARG A 51 7.34 4.35 0.87
CA ARG A 51 8.61 5.10 1.01
C ARG A 51 8.62 5.99 2.26
N ALA A 52 7.50 6.63 2.58
CA ALA A 52 7.37 7.43 3.81
C ALA A 52 7.53 6.55 5.06
N ILE A 53 6.85 5.40 5.09
CA ILE A 53 7.01 4.39 6.15
C ILE A 53 8.48 3.94 6.24
N ARG A 54 9.10 3.57 5.11
CA ARG A 54 10.51 3.16 5.09
C ARG A 54 11.43 4.22 5.69
N ALA A 55 11.20 5.50 5.38
CA ALA A 55 11.99 6.58 5.94
C ALA A 55 11.87 6.67 7.47
N VAL A 56 10.66 6.46 8.02
CA VAL A 56 10.45 6.41 9.47
C VAL A 56 11.17 5.23 10.09
N LEU A 57 11.03 4.03 9.52
CA LEU A 57 11.73 2.84 10.02
C LEU A 57 13.26 3.01 9.93
N ALA A 58 13.76 3.64 8.88
CA ALA A 58 15.18 3.96 8.75
C ALA A 58 15.67 4.93 9.83
N ASN A 59 14.85 5.89 10.25
CA ASN A 59 15.20 6.78 11.36
C ASN A 59 15.33 6.02 12.68
N ILE A 60 14.41 5.07 12.96
CA ILE A 60 14.49 4.20 14.15
C ILE A 60 15.82 3.44 14.15
N VAL A 61 16.20 2.84 13.02
CA VAL A 61 17.47 2.10 12.90
C VAL A 61 18.67 3.04 13.09
N ASN A 62 18.68 4.19 12.42
CA ASN A 62 19.78 5.14 12.48
C ASN A 62 19.95 5.83 13.84
N ALA A 63 18.89 5.87 14.65
CA ALA A 63 18.90 6.37 16.02
C ALA A 63 19.37 5.31 17.04
N ASP A 64 19.77 4.12 16.59
CA ASP A 64 20.13 2.97 17.43
C ASP A 64 19.00 2.55 18.39
N GLU A 65 17.74 2.84 18.04
CA GLU A 65 16.55 2.53 18.85
C GLU A 65 16.08 1.08 18.67
N PHE A 66 16.55 0.39 17.62
CA PHE A 66 16.26 -1.01 17.37
C PHE A 66 17.25 -1.93 18.10
N ASN A 67 16.74 -2.79 18.98
CA ASN A 67 17.52 -3.78 19.73
C ASN A 67 16.78 -5.13 19.79
N TYR A 68 17.52 -6.21 20.03
CA TYR A 68 16.99 -7.56 20.19
C TYR A 68 17.44 -8.18 21.53
N ARG A 69 16.53 -8.83 22.25
CA ARG A 69 16.70 -9.25 23.67
C ARG A 69 17.68 -10.42 23.93
N GLY A 70 18.41 -10.91 22.93
CA GLY A 70 19.34 -12.04 23.07
C GLY A 70 20.65 -11.79 22.34
N ALA A 71 21.80 -12.20 22.90
CA ALA A 71 23.10 -11.98 22.26
C ALA A 71 23.26 -12.85 20.99
N LYS A 72 23.45 -12.17 19.85
CA LYS A 72 23.71 -12.65 18.47
C LYS A 72 22.63 -13.51 17.80
N HIS A 73 22.40 -13.17 16.53
CA HIS A 73 21.72 -13.97 15.52
C HIS A 73 22.25 -15.41 15.52
N GLY A 74 21.38 -16.34 15.93
CA GLY A 74 21.67 -17.76 16.01
C GLY A 74 20.38 -18.55 16.16
N ASN A 75 19.78 -18.88 15.01
CA ASN A 75 18.62 -19.77 14.78
C ASN A 75 17.22 -19.15 14.56
N SER A 76 17.03 -17.83 14.68
CA SER A 76 15.73 -17.19 14.38
C SER A 76 15.80 -16.40 13.07
N LYS A 77 15.23 -17.00 12.00
CA LYS A 77 15.15 -16.48 10.63
C LYS A 77 14.15 -15.33 10.44
N GLU A 78 13.48 -14.95 11.51
CA GLU A 78 12.40 -13.97 11.53
C GLU A 78 12.69 -13.06 12.73
N ILE A 79 13.68 -12.17 12.61
CA ILE A 79 13.88 -11.05 13.53
C ILE A 79 13.78 -9.79 12.70
N GLY A 80 12.83 -8.93 13.07
CA GLY A 80 12.62 -7.66 12.41
C GLY A 80 11.44 -6.91 12.97
N PHE A 81 11.18 -5.77 12.35
CA PHE A 81 9.99 -4.98 12.60
C PHE A 81 9.45 -4.42 11.30
N TRP A 82 8.14 -4.23 11.27
CA TRP A 82 7.44 -3.90 10.05
C TRP A 82 6.23 -3.02 10.29
N VAL A 83 5.81 -2.35 9.23
CA VAL A 83 4.46 -1.81 9.12
C VAL A 83 3.74 -2.47 7.97
N LEU A 84 2.65 -3.15 8.29
CA LEU A 84 1.72 -3.71 7.32
C LEU A 84 0.60 -2.69 7.06
N VAL A 85 0.30 -2.44 5.79
CA VAL A 85 -0.86 -1.66 5.35
C VAL A 85 -1.78 -2.56 4.52
N THR A 86 -3.06 -2.61 4.89
CA THR A 86 -4.08 -3.39 4.18
C THR A 86 -5.09 -2.47 3.49
N ARG A 87 -5.81 -3.02 2.52
CA ARG A 87 -6.92 -2.34 1.82
C ARG A 87 -8.08 -2.03 2.75
N ASP A 88 -8.44 -3.00 3.57
CA ASP A 88 -9.55 -2.96 4.51
C ASP A 88 -9.25 -3.87 5.71
N PRO A 89 -10.02 -3.76 6.82
CA PRO A 89 -9.82 -4.54 8.04
C PRO A 89 -9.89 -6.06 7.92
N SER A 90 -10.17 -6.61 6.74
CA SER A 90 -10.27 -8.04 6.48
C SER A 90 -9.32 -8.53 5.38
N SER A 91 -8.52 -7.64 4.79
CA SER A 91 -7.69 -7.91 3.61
C SER A 91 -6.23 -8.23 3.94
N GLY A 92 -5.92 -8.41 5.23
CA GLY A 92 -4.60 -8.79 5.69
C GLY A 92 -4.19 -10.23 5.33
N PRO A 93 -2.94 -10.58 5.66
CA PRO A 93 -2.33 -11.89 5.38
C PRO A 93 -2.83 -13.00 6.31
N SER A 94 -3.32 -12.68 7.51
CA SER A 94 -3.91 -13.64 8.46
C SER A 94 -5.02 -12.97 9.29
N SER A 95 -5.71 -13.76 10.11
CA SER A 95 -6.68 -13.24 11.10
C SER A 95 -6.06 -12.36 12.17
N ASP A 96 -4.74 -12.48 12.39
CA ASP A 96 -3.99 -11.64 13.32
C ASP A 96 -3.90 -10.19 12.84
N TYR A 97 -4.23 -9.92 11.57
CA TYR A 97 -4.26 -8.59 10.97
C TYR A 97 -5.69 -8.22 10.60
N SER A 98 -6.55 -8.15 11.62
CA SER A 98 -7.95 -7.78 11.46
C SER A 98 -8.37 -6.59 12.33
N GLY A 99 -9.39 -5.86 11.88
CA GLY A 99 -9.98 -4.74 12.62
C GLY A 99 -9.35 -3.36 12.34
N ARG A 100 -8.17 -3.30 11.74
CA ARG A 100 -7.47 -2.05 11.34
C ARG A 100 -6.92 -2.16 9.90
N THR A 101 -6.47 -1.04 9.33
CA THR A 101 -5.79 -1.02 8.01
C THR A 101 -4.29 -0.81 8.09
N VAL A 102 -3.76 -0.48 9.27
CA VAL A 102 -2.32 -0.34 9.52
C VAL A 102 -1.96 -1.08 10.78
N TYR A 103 -0.83 -1.79 10.73
CA TYR A 103 -0.32 -2.55 11.84
C TYR A 103 1.17 -2.28 11.98
N CYS A 104 1.53 -1.66 13.10
CA CYS A 104 2.91 -1.40 13.49
C CYS A 104 3.37 -2.54 14.38
N CYS A 105 4.33 -3.32 13.89
CA CYS A 105 4.64 -4.63 14.45
C CYS A 105 6.14 -4.86 14.57
N ALA A 106 6.51 -5.76 15.47
CA ALA A 106 7.86 -6.27 15.62
C ALA A 106 7.83 -7.70 16.14
N GLU A 107 8.92 -8.45 15.91
CA GLU A 107 9.05 -9.79 16.47
C GLU A 107 9.11 -9.76 18.00
N THR A 108 8.76 -10.88 18.64
CA THR A 108 8.56 -10.93 20.11
C THR A 108 9.79 -10.48 20.91
N ASP A 109 10.99 -10.74 20.39
CA ASP A 109 12.26 -10.41 21.03
C ASP A 109 12.84 -9.05 20.61
N VAL A 110 12.11 -8.28 19.81
CA VAL A 110 12.52 -6.94 19.34
C VAL A 110 12.03 -5.86 20.31
N ILE A 111 12.93 -4.92 20.60
CA ILE A 111 12.68 -3.69 21.36
C ILE A 111 12.95 -2.51 20.44
N ILE A 112 12.04 -1.54 20.42
CA ILE A 112 12.13 -0.32 19.61
C ILE A 112 11.85 0.86 20.52
N ASP A 113 12.82 1.77 20.67
CA ASP A 113 12.74 2.92 21.60
C ASP A 113 12.36 2.49 23.03
N GLY A 114 13.00 1.42 23.51
CA GLY A 114 12.71 0.84 24.83
C GLY A 114 11.36 0.10 24.94
N GLU A 115 10.50 0.16 23.93
CA GLU A 115 9.21 -0.53 23.88
C GLU A 115 9.37 -1.94 23.29
N PRO A 116 9.18 -3.01 24.08
CA PRO A 116 9.12 -4.37 23.56
C PRO A 116 7.81 -4.63 22.82
N THR A 117 7.79 -5.66 22.00
CA THR A 117 6.55 -6.18 21.42
C THR A 117 5.56 -6.57 22.51
N LYS A 118 4.31 -6.11 22.38
CA LYS A 118 3.19 -6.42 23.26
C LYS A 118 2.21 -7.32 22.52
N THR A 119 1.72 -8.36 23.19
CA THR A 119 0.71 -9.28 22.64
C THR A 119 -0.73 -8.81 22.85
N ALA A 120 -0.95 -7.54 23.17
CA ALA A 120 -2.24 -7.04 23.63
C ALA A 120 -2.65 -5.75 22.91
N GLU A 121 -2.93 -5.85 21.60
CA GLU A 121 -3.90 -4.99 20.88
C GLU A 121 -4.08 -5.49 19.44
N GLY A 122 -5.13 -6.28 19.19
CA GLY A 122 -5.58 -6.68 17.84
C GLY A 122 -4.63 -7.58 17.02
N THR A 123 -3.34 -7.65 17.35
CA THR A 123 -2.31 -8.45 16.67
C THR A 123 -1.30 -9.02 17.65
N ARG A 124 -0.76 -10.20 17.37
CA ARG A 124 0.22 -10.90 18.23
C ARG A 124 1.64 -10.29 18.23
N PHE A 125 1.86 -9.22 17.46
CA PHE A 125 3.17 -8.64 17.21
C PHE A 125 3.18 -7.11 17.33
N HIS A 126 2.21 -6.52 18.01
CA HIS A 126 2.10 -5.06 18.06
C HIS A 126 3.29 -4.41 18.80
N ASN A 127 3.81 -3.31 18.26
CA ASN A 127 4.85 -2.50 18.88
C ASN A 127 4.44 -1.01 18.91
N GLN A 128 4.35 -0.44 20.13
CA GLN A 128 3.92 0.94 20.34
C GLN A 128 4.96 1.96 19.86
N GLY A 129 6.26 1.69 20.06
CA GLY A 129 7.32 2.61 19.62
C GLY A 129 7.31 2.83 18.11
N VAL A 130 7.04 1.78 17.32
CA VAL A 130 6.84 1.92 15.86
C VAL A 130 5.60 2.77 15.55
N GLU A 131 4.50 2.54 16.25
CA GLU A 131 3.26 3.31 16.04
C GLU A 131 3.44 4.79 16.35
N ASP A 132 4.11 5.10 17.47
CA ASP A 132 4.38 6.46 17.90
C ASP A 132 5.35 7.17 16.94
N ALA A 133 6.38 6.48 16.46
CA ALA A 133 7.28 7.00 15.43
C ALA A 133 6.53 7.34 14.13
N MET A 134 5.59 6.49 13.70
CA MET A 134 4.77 6.76 12.51
C MET A 134 3.88 8.00 12.71
N LYS A 135 3.24 8.12 13.87
CA LYS A 135 2.41 9.29 14.22
C LYS A 135 3.24 10.57 14.34
N ALA A 136 4.43 10.49 14.94
CA ALA A 136 5.35 11.62 15.08
C ALA A 136 5.85 12.12 13.71
N ALA A 137 6.03 11.21 12.75
CA ALA A 137 6.33 11.54 11.37
C ALA A 137 5.12 12.12 10.57
N GLY A 138 3.95 12.23 11.20
CA GLY A 138 2.75 12.81 10.61
C GLY A 138 1.89 11.84 9.80
N LEU A 139 2.13 10.51 9.89
CA LEU A 139 1.27 9.53 9.23
C LEU A 139 -0.03 9.35 10.02
N ASN A 140 -1.17 9.49 9.33
CA ASN A 140 -2.48 9.21 9.90
C ASN A 140 -2.85 7.73 9.69
N LEU A 141 -2.63 6.92 10.72
CA LEU A 141 -2.81 5.46 10.66
C LEU A 141 -4.29 5.03 10.60
N ASP A 142 -5.23 5.90 10.99
CA ASP A 142 -6.68 5.62 10.93
C ASP A 142 -7.22 5.67 9.49
N THR A 143 -6.54 6.40 8.61
CA THR A 143 -7.00 6.65 7.23
C THR A 143 -6.07 6.05 6.16
N LEU A 144 -4.86 5.67 6.56
CA LEU A 144 -3.89 5.02 5.70
C LEU A 144 -4.38 3.60 5.35
N SER A 145 -4.46 3.33 4.05
CA SER A 145 -4.87 2.03 3.51
C SER A 145 -4.40 1.88 2.07
N VAL A 146 -4.35 0.65 1.57
CA VAL A 146 -4.02 0.36 0.16
C VAL A 146 -5.02 1.06 -0.76
N LYS A 147 -4.49 1.82 -1.73
CA LYS A 147 -5.29 2.53 -2.74
C LYS A 147 -5.32 1.78 -4.06
N ALA A 148 -4.26 1.07 -4.45
CA ALA A 148 -4.19 0.27 -5.68
C ALA A 148 -5.30 -0.79 -5.68
N SER A 149 -5.90 -1.08 -6.82
CA SER A 149 -6.83 -2.20 -6.97
C SER A 149 -6.09 -3.55 -6.89
N ASN A 150 -6.86 -4.64 -6.80
CA ASN A 150 -6.33 -6.00 -6.95
C ASN A 150 -6.26 -6.47 -8.41
N THR A 151 -6.43 -5.56 -9.38
CA THR A 151 -6.47 -5.90 -10.82
C THR A 151 -5.11 -5.78 -11.47
N THR A 152 -4.88 -6.55 -12.53
CA THR A 152 -3.67 -6.47 -13.34
C THR A 152 -3.74 -5.29 -14.30
N VAL A 153 -2.74 -4.41 -14.24
CA VAL A 153 -2.59 -3.26 -15.15
C VAL A 153 -1.16 -3.24 -15.69
N ASN A 154 -1.02 -3.15 -17.01
CA ASN A 154 0.26 -3.17 -17.73
C ASN A 154 1.14 -4.38 -17.34
N GLY A 155 0.55 -5.55 -17.17
CA GLY A 155 1.27 -6.79 -16.85
C GLY A 155 1.78 -6.89 -15.41
N ILE A 156 1.40 -5.99 -14.51
CA ILE A 156 1.69 -6.09 -13.07
C ILE A 156 0.37 -6.27 -12.31
N GLY A 157 0.28 -7.32 -11.49
CA GLY A 157 -0.89 -7.58 -10.65
C GLY A 157 -1.12 -6.48 -9.61
N GLY A 158 -2.27 -6.53 -8.94
CA GLY A 158 -2.55 -5.68 -7.79
C GLY A 158 -2.06 -6.28 -6.48
N TRP A 159 -2.41 -5.64 -5.37
CA TRP A 159 -2.15 -6.14 -4.02
C TRP A 159 -3.29 -5.75 -3.08
N ASP A 160 -3.57 -6.57 -2.08
CA ASP A 160 -4.54 -6.26 -1.02
C ASP A 160 -3.87 -5.74 0.24
N TRP A 161 -2.57 -6.02 0.39
CA TRP A 161 -1.72 -5.48 1.41
C TRP A 161 -0.31 -5.24 0.88
N TYR A 162 0.39 -4.28 1.46
CA TYR A 162 1.83 -4.14 1.33
C TYR A 162 2.45 -3.96 2.71
N LEU A 163 3.72 -4.32 2.81
CA LEU A 163 4.47 -4.29 4.05
C LEU A 163 5.81 -3.63 3.78
N VAL A 164 6.26 -2.84 4.75
CA VAL A 164 7.62 -2.30 4.80
C VAL A 164 8.30 -2.90 6.02
N GLU A 165 9.35 -3.67 5.79
CA GLU A 165 10.06 -4.43 6.80
C GLU A 165 11.48 -3.92 6.92
N TYR A 166 12.00 -3.85 8.14
CA TYR A 166 13.42 -3.96 8.42
C TYR A 166 13.64 -5.30 9.13
N GLY A 167 14.35 -6.21 8.46
CA GLY A 167 14.45 -7.58 8.93
C GLY A 167 15.72 -8.25 8.42
N TRP A 168 16.00 -9.42 8.99
CA TRP A 168 17.13 -10.23 8.56
C TRP A 168 16.92 -10.77 7.14
N ASN A 169 17.86 -10.50 6.25
CA ASN A 169 17.87 -11.03 4.90
C ASN A 169 18.77 -12.26 4.82
N ASP A 170 18.15 -13.43 4.72
CA ASP A 170 18.85 -14.74 4.62
C ASP A 170 19.79 -14.84 3.40
N VAL A 171 19.62 -14.01 2.37
CA VAL A 171 20.46 -14.03 1.17
C VAL A 171 21.72 -13.20 1.35
N SER A 172 21.60 -12.01 1.95
CA SER A 172 22.76 -11.13 2.17
C SER A 172 23.45 -11.37 3.52
N GLU A 173 22.85 -12.15 4.42
CA GLU A 173 23.30 -12.34 5.80
C GLU A 173 23.44 -11.01 6.56
N GLU A 174 22.54 -10.06 6.27
CA GLU A 174 22.53 -8.73 6.85
C GLU A 174 21.10 -8.28 7.13
N TYR A 175 20.91 -7.32 8.03
CA TYR A 175 19.63 -6.64 8.17
C TYR A 175 19.43 -5.69 6.99
N ASP A 176 18.27 -5.77 6.36
CA ASP A 176 17.92 -4.93 5.22
C ASP A 176 16.44 -4.54 5.25
N PHE A 177 16.14 -3.50 4.50
CA PHE A 177 14.78 -3.03 4.31
C PHE A 177 14.17 -3.59 3.03
N ARG A 178 12.96 -4.14 3.14
CA ARG A 178 12.19 -4.56 1.98
C ARG A 178 10.79 -3.97 1.98
N ILE A 179 10.33 -3.58 0.80
CA ILE A 179 8.94 -3.22 0.53
C ILE A 179 8.37 -4.34 -0.33
N TYR A 180 7.36 -5.04 0.14
CA TYR A 180 6.73 -6.12 -0.64
C TYR A 180 5.23 -6.19 -0.39
N SER A 181 4.52 -6.96 -1.22
CA SER A 181 3.06 -6.96 -1.24
C SER A 181 2.49 -8.34 -1.49
N GLY A 182 1.24 -8.56 -1.11
CA GLY A 182 0.51 -9.77 -1.46
C GLY A 182 -1.00 -9.59 -1.50
N SER A 183 -1.66 -10.71 -1.76
CA SER A 183 -3.10 -10.84 -1.83
C SER A 183 -3.68 -11.21 -0.47
N LYS A 184 -4.97 -10.98 -0.25
CA LYS A 184 -5.64 -11.39 0.99
C LYS A 184 -5.37 -12.86 1.32
N LYS A 185 -5.00 -13.14 2.58
CA LYS A 185 -4.59 -14.47 3.10
C LYS A 185 -3.29 -15.05 2.54
N GLU A 186 -2.56 -14.32 1.70
CA GLU A 186 -1.19 -14.67 1.34
C GLU A 186 -0.25 -14.35 2.51
N SER A 187 0.74 -15.20 2.76
CA SER A 187 1.67 -15.00 3.89
C SER A 187 2.39 -13.66 3.80
N ALA A 188 2.63 -13.00 4.93
CA ALA A 188 3.46 -11.80 5.02
C ALA A 188 4.86 -12.07 5.60
N SER A 189 5.35 -13.32 5.54
CA SER A 189 6.74 -13.63 5.88
C SER A 189 7.64 -13.38 4.67
N TRP A 190 8.72 -12.61 4.84
CA TRP A 190 9.70 -12.32 3.78
C TRP A 190 10.14 -13.59 3.04
N ALA A 191 10.45 -14.65 3.77
CA ALA A 191 10.94 -15.93 3.23
C ALA A 191 9.93 -16.64 2.32
N LYS A 192 8.64 -16.30 2.40
CA LYS A 192 7.59 -16.83 1.50
C LYS A 192 7.52 -16.10 0.16
N HIS A 193 8.27 -15.01 0.00
CA HIS A 193 8.34 -14.18 -1.21
C HIS A 193 9.76 -14.14 -1.77
N PRO A 194 10.31 -15.25 -2.30
CA PRO A 194 11.69 -15.29 -2.82
C PRO A 194 11.87 -14.48 -4.10
N ASN A 195 10.77 -14.17 -4.81
CA ASN A 195 10.77 -13.36 -6.02
C ASN A 195 10.17 -11.98 -5.75
N PRO A 196 10.47 -10.97 -6.59
CA PRO A 196 9.83 -9.66 -6.49
C PRO A 196 8.31 -9.74 -6.57
N THR A 197 7.64 -9.17 -5.58
CA THR A 197 6.19 -9.04 -5.50
C THR A 197 5.67 -7.93 -6.41
N ASN A 198 4.34 -7.81 -6.58
CA ASN A 198 3.75 -6.83 -7.50
C ASN A 198 4.14 -5.37 -7.21
N ILE A 199 4.24 -4.97 -5.94
CA ILE A 199 4.70 -3.62 -5.58
C ILE A 199 6.18 -3.42 -5.91
N GLU A 200 7.03 -4.44 -5.76
CA GLU A 200 8.45 -4.41 -6.12
C GLU A 200 8.64 -4.32 -7.64
N LEU A 201 7.88 -5.10 -8.40
CA LEU A 201 7.86 -5.01 -9.86
C LEU A 201 7.41 -3.61 -10.32
N TYR A 202 6.43 -3.01 -9.64
CA TYR A 202 5.98 -1.66 -9.93
C TYR A 202 7.04 -0.61 -9.61
N LEU A 203 7.71 -0.73 -8.45
CA LEU A 203 8.82 0.12 -8.01
C LEU A 203 9.98 0.08 -9.03
N ASN A 204 10.41 -1.13 -9.40
CA ASN A 204 11.53 -1.33 -10.32
C ASN A 204 11.25 -0.69 -11.69
N ARG A 205 10.00 -0.77 -12.16
CA ARG A 205 9.58 -0.12 -13.41
C ARG A 205 9.56 1.42 -13.35
N GLN A 206 9.48 2.03 -12.16
CA GLN A 206 9.60 3.50 -12.05
C GLN A 206 11.06 3.96 -12.08
N ASN A 207 12.02 3.07 -11.81
CA ASN A 207 13.45 3.37 -11.73
C ASN A 207 14.21 3.05 -13.03
N SER A 208 13.57 2.35 -13.98
CA SER A 208 14.07 2.04 -15.33
C SER A 208 13.62 3.07 -16.35
#